data_AF-A0A6P1E8I6-F1
#
_entry.id   AF-A0A6P1E8I6-F1
#
_cell.length_a   1.000
_cell.length_b   1.000
_cell.length_c   1.000
_cell.angle_alpha   90.00
_cell.angle_beta   90.00
_cell.angle_gamma   90.00
#
_symmetry.space_group_name_H-M   'P 1'
#
loop_
_entity.id
_entity.type
_entity.pdbx_description
1 polymer ?
#
loop_
_entity_poly.entity_id
_entity_poly.type
_entity_poly.pdbx_seq_one_letter_code
_entity_poly.pdbx_strand_id
1 'polypeptide(L)' 'MHLLQAGVDISVIALWLGHESPVTTHQYVEADLAMKEQALAKLREPDTILQRYRAPDSLIGFLKSL' A
#
# COMPACT_ATOMS: atom_id res chain seq x y z
N MET A 1 -8.60 1.96 -14.45
CA MET A 1 -9.24 3.27 -14.77
C MET A 1 -8.39 3.96 -15.83
N HIS A 2 -8.87 4.11 -17.06
CA HIS A 2 -8.05 4.61 -18.19
C HIS A 2 -7.53 6.05 -17.99
N LEU A 3 -8.24 6.91 -17.25
CA LEU A 3 -7.80 8.29 -16.98
C LEU A 3 -6.60 8.36 -16.03
N LEU A 4 -6.61 7.56 -14.96
CA LEU A 4 -5.48 7.48 -14.02
C LEU A 4 -4.25 6.87 -14.73
N GLN A 5 -4.46 5.85 -15.55
CA GLN A 5 -3.41 5.21 -16.36
C GLN A 5 -2.83 6.15 -17.44
N ALA A 6 -3.64 7.10 -17.93
CA ALA A 6 -3.19 8.15 -18.84
C ALA A 6 -2.45 9.30 -18.12
N GLY A 7 -2.24 9.20 -16.79
CA GLY A 7 -1.51 10.18 -16.00
C GLY A 7 -2.34 11.38 -15.54
N VAL A 8 -3.67 11.30 -15.62
CA VAL A 8 -4.54 12.36 -15.09
C VAL A 8 -4.57 12.28 -13.56
N ASP A 9 -4.29 13.41 -12.90
CA ASP A 9 -4.29 13.51 -11.44
C ASP A 9 -5.65 13.12 -10.84
N ILE A 10 -5.61 12.40 -9.71
CA ILE A 10 -6.82 11.92 -9.05
C ILE A 10 -7.75 13.05 -8.59
N SER A 11 -7.22 14.21 -8.25
CA SER A 11 -8.00 15.38 -7.85
C SER A 11 -8.78 15.95 -9.04
N VAL A 12 -8.23 15.86 -10.25
CA VAL A 12 -8.90 16.25 -11.50
C VAL A 12 -10.04 15.28 -11.84
N ILE A 13 -9.81 13.98 -11.63
CA ILE A 13 -10.84 12.95 -11.82
C ILE A 13 -11.98 13.15 -10.81
N ALA A 14 -11.65 13.42 -9.54
CA ALA A 14 -12.65 13.72 -8.51
C ALA A 14 -13.49 14.96 -8.88
N LEU A 15 -12.85 16.02 -9.38
CA LEU A 15 -13.52 17.24 -9.82
C LEU A 15 -14.48 16.98 -11.01
N TRP A 16 -14.06 16.21 -12.01
CA TRP A 16 -14.93 15.84 -13.15
C TRP A 16 -16.13 14.98 -12.77
N LEU A 17 -16.01 14.21 -11.69
CA LEU A 17 -17.10 13.40 -11.13
C LEU A 17 -17.99 14.18 -10.15
N GLY A 18 -17.69 15.46 -9.90
CA GLY A 18 -18.47 16.32 -8.99
C GLY A 18 -18.26 16.00 -7.51
N HIS A 19 -17.16 15.32 -7.17
CA HIS A 19 -16.82 15.03 -5.78
C HIS A 19 -16.07 16.22 -5.17
N GLU A 20 -16.58 16.75 -4.05
CA GLU A 20 -15.91 17.80 -3.25
C GLU A 20 -14.60 17.30 -2.63
N SER A 21 -14.46 15.99 -2.43
CA SER A 21 -13.31 15.37 -1.81
C SER A 21 -12.82 14.16 -2.62
N PRO A 22 -11.49 13.98 -2.80
CA PRO A 22 -10.93 12.81 -3.47
C PRO A 22 -11.10 11.51 -2.66
N VAL A 23 -11.57 11.60 -1.40
CA VAL A 23 -11.81 10.45 -0.52
C VAL A 23 -12.82 9.47 -1.13
N THR A 24 -13.84 9.94 -1.84
CA THR A 24 -14.82 9.07 -2.53
C THR A 24 -14.30 8.50 -3.85
N THR A 25 -13.13 8.96 -4.33
CA THR A 25 -12.45 8.50 -5.54
C THR A 25 -11.28 7.55 -5.20
N HIS A 26 -10.97 7.34 -3.91
CA HIS A 26 -9.83 6.53 -3.45
C HIS A 26 -9.91 5.06 -3.92
N GLN A 27 -11.12 4.54 -4.10
CA GLN A 27 -11.34 3.18 -4.62
C GLN A 27 -10.73 2.96 -6.02
N TYR A 28 -10.54 4.03 -6.81
CA TYR A 28 -9.92 3.94 -8.13
C TYR A 28 -8.38 3.84 -8.10
N VAL A 29 -7.73 4.31 -7.02
CA VAL A 29 -6.28 4.11 -6.76
C VAL A 29 -6.00 2.65 -6.47
N GLU A 30 -6.88 2.01 -5.68
CA GLU A 30 -6.72 0.60 -5.31
C GLU A 30 -6.90 -0.35 -6.49
N ALA A 31 -7.65 0.06 -7.52
CA ALA A 31 -7.99 -0.76 -8.69
C ALA A 31 -6.95 -0.73 -9.83
N ASP A 32 -5.88 0.08 -9.74
CA ASP A 32 -4.89 0.20 -10.81
C ASP A 32 -3.61 -0.58 -10.52
N LEU A 33 -3.56 -1.82 -11.05
CA LEU A 33 -2.41 -2.70 -10.92
C LEU A 33 -1.13 -2.11 -11.56
N ALA A 34 -1.26 -1.37 -12.67
CA ALA A 34 -0.10 -0.77 -13.35
C ALA A 34 0.55 0.32 -12.49
N MET A 35 -0.25 1.10 -11.76
CA MET A 35 0.26 2.10 -10.81
C MET A 35 0.94 1.45 -9.60
N LYS A 36 0.38 0.33 -9.10
CA LYS A 36 1.02 -0.48 -8.03
C LYS A 36 2.36 -1.05 -8.49
N GLU A 37 2.44 -1.59 -9.70
CA GLU A 37 3.69 -2.09 -10.29
C GLU A 37 4.74 -0.98 -10.45
N GLN A 38 4.35 0.20 -10.95
CA GLN A 38 5.28 1.34 -11.06
C GLN A 38 5.77 1.85 -9.70
N ALA A 39 4.90 1.86 -8.68
CA ALA A 39 5.29 2.23 -7.33
C ALA A 39 6.29 1.21 -6.75
N LEU A 40 6.02 -0.10 -6.92
CA LEU A 40 6.93 -1.17 -6.55
C LEU A 40 8.28 -1.10 -7.28
N ALA A 41 8.28 -0.77 -8.57
CA ALA A 41 9.52 -0.63 -9.35
C ALA A 41 10.39 0.56 -8.90
N LYS A 42 9.79 1.60 -8.29
CA LYS A 42 10.51 2.76 -7.74
C LYS A 42 11.00 2.54 -6.31
N LEU A 43 10.45 1.56 -5.60
CA LEU A 43 10.89 1.17 -4.27
C LEU A 43 12.25 0.47 -4.38
N ARG A 44 13.25 0.99 -3.66
CA ARG A 44 14.50 0.27 -3.41
C ARG A 44 14.28 -0.65 -2.22
N GLU A 45 14.74 -1.89 -2.33
CA GLU A 45 14.80 -2.77 -1.17
C GLU A 45 15.62 -2.08 -0.07
N PRO A 46 15.09 -1.96 1.16
CA PRO A 46 15.86 -1.44 2.26
C PRO A 46 17.06 -2.38 2.49
N ASP A 47 18.26 -1.80 2.60
CA ASP A 47 19.49 -2.54 2.90
C ASP A 47 19.52 -2.91 4.40
N THR A 48 18.50 -3.67 4.80
CA THR A 48 18.26 -4.08 6.18
C THR A 48 18.16 -5.60 6.21
N ILE A 49 18.84 -6.19 7.19
CA ILE A 49 18.70 -7.61 7.45
C ILE A 49 17.32 -7.80 8.05
N LEU A 50 16.44 -8.52 7.36
CA LEU A 50 15.15 -8.94 7.89
C LEU A 50 15.39 -9.83 9.12
N GLN A 51 15.40 -9.23 10.30
CA GLN A 51 15.51 -9.96 11.55
C GLN A 51 14.14 -10.54 11.89
N ARG A 52 14.01 -11.86 11.73
CA ARG A 52 12.87 -12.58 12.28
C ARG A 52 13.03 -12.62 13.79
N TYR A 53 11.99 -12.18 14.50
CA TYR A 53 11.96 -12.29 15.96
C TYR A 53 12.23 -13.75 16.38
N ARG A 54 13.23 -13.94 17.24
CA ARG A 54 13.46 -15.20 17.95
C ARG A 54 13.00 -15.03 19.39
N ALA A 55 11.94 -15.75 19.75
CA ALA A 55 11.44 -15.75 21.12
C ALA A 55 12.51 -16.31 22.07
N PRO A 56 12.77 -15.65 23.22
CA PRO A 56 13.64 -16.20 24.25
C PRO A 56 13.00 -17.44 24.90
N ASP A 57 13.82 -18.33 25.42
CA ASP A 57 13.38 -19.60 26.01
C ASP A 57 12.37 -19.40 27.15
N SER A 58 12.49 -18.29 27.89
CA SER A 58 11.55 -17.91 28.95
C SER A 58 10.13 -17.65 28.42
N LEU A 59 10.00 -17.01 27.27
CA LEU A 59 8.70 -16.73 26.64
C LEU A 59 8.07 -18.02 26.11
N ILE A 60 8.87 -18.88 25.47
CA ILE A 60 8.40 -20.19 25.00
C ILE A 60 8.00 -21.08 26.18
N GLY A 61 8.76 -21.06 27.27
CA GLY A 61 8.44 -21.79 28.51
C GLY A 61 7.13 -21.34 29.11
N PHE A 62 6.90 -20.02 29.23
CA PHE A 62 5.63 -19.47 29.69
C PHE A 62 4.44 -19.92 28.83
N LEU A 63 4.56 -19.81 27.50
CA LEU A 63 3.48 -20.19 26.58
C LEU A 63 3.15 -21.68 26.61
N LYS A 64 4.12 -22.55 26.91
CA LYS A 64 3.87 -24.00 27.09
C LYS A 64 3.18 -24.35 28.41
N SER A 65 3.15 -23.42 29.37
CA SER A 65 2.56 -23.62 30.70
C SER A 65 1.13 -23.08 30.83
N LEU A 66 0.62 -22.46 29.76
CA LEU A 66 -0.78 -22.10 29.55
C LEU A 66 -1.57 -23.30 29.02
#